data_AF-A0A6N0LS36-F1
#
_entry.id   AF-A0A6N0LS36-F1
#
_cell.length_a   1.000
_cell.length_b   1.000
_cell.length_c   1.000
_cell.angle_alpha   90.00
_cell.angle_beta   90.00
_cell.angle_gamma   90.00
#
_symmetry.space_group_name_H-M   'P 1'
#
loop_
_entity.id
_entity.type
_entity.pdbx_description
1 polymer ?
#
loop_
_entity_poly.entity_id
_entity_poly.type
_entity_poly.pdbx_seq_one_letter_code
_entity_poly.pdbx_strand_id
1 'polypeptide(L)'
;MQTQTKQKVTLYLSPELHRKLKIRSAVDSEPMSELAERALGFYLSNQELVDELEDSSFGRTHRVYSCPTCDSSLVLRDGELVTLGNQPGVVGQEHLSINEMDEDESHPKGEEELVPC
;
A
#
# COMPACT_ATOMS: atom_id res chain seq x y z
N MET A 1 -6.85 39.29 9.72
CA MET A 1 -7.37 38.16 10.53
C MET A 1 -8.00 37.18 9.55
N GLN A 2 -7.37 36.05 9.26
CA GLN A 2 -7.97 35.05 8.38
C GLN A 2 -9.10 34.37 9.14
N THR A 3 -10.33 34.57 8.69
CA THR A 3 -11.50 33.88 9.23
C THR A 3 -11.46 32.44 8.74
N GLN A 4 -10.96 31.54 9.58
CA GLN A 4 -11.03 30.11 9.29
C GLN A 4 -12.49 29.68 9.39
N THR A 5 -13.14 29.50 8.24
CA THR A 5 -14.54 29.05 8.18
C THR A 5 -14.61 27.58 8.60
N LYS A 6 -15.00 27.33 9.85
CA LYS A 6 -15.16 25.96 10.38
C LYS A 6 -16.53 25.41 9.92
N GLN A 7 -16.52 24.23 9.31
CA GLN A 7 -17.74 23.48 8.96
C GLN A 7 -18.04 22.45 10.04
N LYS A 8 -19.27 22.43 10.55
CA LYS A 8 -19.70 21.39 11.50
C LYS A 8 -20.07 20.11 10.73
N VAL A 9 -19.49 18.99 11.15
CA VAL A 9 -19.74 17.65 10.62
C VAL A 9 -20.01 16.68 11.77
N THR A 10 -20.80 15.64 11.50
CA THR A 10 -21.09 14.56 12.44
C THR A 10 -20.37 13.30 11.95
N LEU A 11 -19.56 12.68 12.82
CA LEU A 11 -18.83 11.45 12.52
C LEU A 11 -19.34 10.31 13.43
N TYR A 12 -19.44 9.11 12.88
CA TYR A 12 -19.68 7.91 13.66
C TYR A 12 -18.34 7.31 14.07
N LEU A 13 -18.09 7.23 15.37
CA LEU A 13 -16.87 6.67 15.95
C LEU A 13 -17.23 5.52 16.88
N SER A 14 -16.34 4.52 16.99
CA SER A 14 -16.51 3.49 18.01
C SER A 14 -16.46 4.11 19.42
N PRO A 15 -17.15 3.53 20.42
CA PRO A 15 -17.14 4.05 21.78
C PRO A 15 -15.72 4.15 22.37
N GLU A 16 -14.85 3.21 22.00
CA GLU A 16 -13.45 3.20 22.42
C GLU A 16 -12.67 4.36 21.79
N LEU A 17 -12.82 4.60 20.49
CA LEU A 17 -12.13 5.69 19.80
C LEU A 17 -12.61 7.05 20.30
N HIS A 18 -13.92 7.22 20.48
CA HIS A 18 -14.48 8.44 21.06
C HIS A 18 -13.94 8.70 22.48
N ARG A 19 -13.83 7.66 23.32
CA ARG A 19 -13.23 7.78 24.66
C ARG A 19 -11.76 8.20 24.59
N LYS A 20 -10.95 7.56 23.72
CA LYS A 20 -9.54 7.92 23.51
C LYS A 20 -9.38 9.37 23.08
N LEU A 21 -10.19 9.81 22.11
CA LEU A 21 -10.18 11.19 21.62
C LEU A 21 -10.52 12.20 22.72
N LYS A 22 -11.55 11.90 23.54
CA LYS A 22 -11.96 12.74 24.67
C LYS A 22 -10.88 12.85 25.76
N ILE A 23 -10.20 11.74 26.08
CA ILE A 23 -9.09 11.75 27.02
C ILE A 23 -7.96 12.63 26.48
N ARG A 24 -7.58 12.42 25.21
CA ARG A 24 -6.48 13.15 24.58
C ARG A 24 -6.76 14.66 24.50
N SER A 25 -7.99 15.06 24.14
CA SER A 25 -8.40 16.47 24.18
C SER A 25 -8.28 17.09 25.57
N ALA A 26 -8.58 16.32 26.63
CA ALA A 26 -8.48 16.81 28.00
C ALA A 26 -7.02 16.93 28.47
N VAL A 27 -6.16 15.98 28.07
CA VAL A 27 -4.73 15.97 28.41
C VAL A 27 -4.01 17.10 27.68
N ASP A 28 -4.26 17.24 26.38
CA ASP A 28 -3.55 18.21 25.53
C ASP A 28 -4.15 19.63 25.65
N SER A 29 -5.27 19.79 26.37
CA SER A 29 -6.02 21.06 26.50
C SER A 29 -6.44 21.65 25.14
N GLU A 30 -6.64 20.79 24.14
CA GLU A 30 -7.07 21.14 22.79
C GLU A 30 -8.50 20.64 22.53
N PRO A 31 -9.30 21.34 21.70
CA PRO A 31 -10.62 20.85 21.33
C PRO A 31 -10.51 19.58 20.47
N MET A 32 -11.43 18.63 20.69
CA MET A 32 -11.49 17.37 19.91
C MET A 32 -11.52 17.60 18.40
N SER A 33 -12.09 18.73 17.94
CA SER A 33 -12.14 19.08 16.52
C SER A 33 -10.75 19.33 15.93
N GLU A 34 -9.83 19.93 16.67
CA GLU A 34 -8.46 20.20 16.19
C GLU A 34 -7.65 18.91 16.13
N LEU A 35 -7.82 18.02 17.12
CA LEU A 35 -7.23 16.68 17.06
C LEU A 35 -7.77 15.87 15.87
N ALA A 36 -9.08 15.93 15.61
CA ALA A 36 -9.69 15.25 14.48
C ALA A 36 -9.21 15.83 13.14
N GLU A 37 -9.13 17.15 13.01
CA GLU A 37 -8.62 17.82 11.81
C GLU A 37 -7.17 17.42 11.51
N ARG A 38 -6.29 17.42 12.53
CA ARG A 38 -4.89 16.97 12.37
C ARG A 38 -4.81 15.50 11.96
N ALA A 39 -5.61 14.63 12.57
CA ALA A 39 -5.61 13.21 12.24
C ALA A 39 -6.09 12.97 10.79
N LEU A 40 -7.15 13.66 10.36
CA LEU A 40 -7.66 13.58 8.99
C LEU A 40 -6.66 14.13 7.98
N GLY A 41 -6.04 15.28 8.27
CA GLY A 41 -5.00 15.87 7.42
C GLY A 41 -3.78 14.97 7.30
N PHE A 42 -3.36 14.33 8.41
CA PHE A 42 -2.28 13.36 8.41
C PHE A 42 -2.61 12.16 7.53
N TYR A 43 -3.78 11.54 7.71
CA TYR A 43 -4.21 10.39 6.92
C TYR A 43 -4.22 10.73 5.43
N LEU A 44 -4.88 11.83 5.03
CA LEU A 44 -4.97 12.24 3.62
C LEU A 44 -3.61 12.58 2.99
N SER A 45 -2.67 13.10 3.77
CA SER A 45 -1.33 13.45 3.27
C SER A 45 -0.37 12.27 3.24
N ASN A 46 -0.68 11.17 3.95
CA ASN A 46 0.22 10.05 4.19
C ASN A 46 -0.49 8.71 3.99
N GLN A 47 -1.43 8.62 3.04
CA GLN A 47 -2.25 7.41 2.82
C GLN A 47 -1.37 6.18 2.57
N GLU A 48 -0.36 6.30 1.68
CA GLU A 48 0.57 5.21 1.40
C GLU A 48 1.26 4.67 2.65
N LEU A 49 1.66 5.54 3.59
CA LEU A 49 2.34 5.12 4.82
C LEU A 49 1.39 4.42 5.80
N VAL A 50 0.11 4.83 5.82
CA VAL A 50 -0.90 4.20 6.68
C VAL A 50 -1.31 2.85 6.11
N ASP A 51 -1.52 2.77 4.80
CA ASP A 51 -1.86 1.54 4.09
C ASP A 51 -0.72 0.51 4.25
N GLU A 52 0.55 0.92 4.10
CA GLU A 52 1.72 0.06 4.35
C GLU A 52 1.75 -0.51 5.77
N LEU A 53 1.31 0.26 6.77
CA LEU A 53 1.25 -0.19 8.16
C LEU A 53 0.09 -1.16 8.39
N GLU A 54 -1.08 -0.93 7.79
CA GLU A 54 -2.25 -1.80 7.90
C GLU A 54 -2.02 -3.14 7.17
N ASP A 55 -1.43 -3.08 5.98
CA ASP A 55 -1.07 -4.23 5.16
C ASP A 55 0.10 -5.03 5.73
N SER A 56 0.89 -4.48 6.66
CA SER A 56 1.96 -5.22 7.35
C SER A 56 1.47 -6.45 8.13
N SER A 57 0.16 -6.56 8.35
CA SER A 57 -0.50 -7.74 8.93
C SER A 57 -0.61 -8.92 7.95
N PHE A 58 -0.51 -8.69 6.64
CA PHE A 58 -0.47 -9.71 5.59
C PHE A 58 0.91 -9.69 4.92
N GLY A 59 1.44 -10.86 4.54
CA GLY A 59 2.84 -11.03 4.13
C GLY A 59 3.32 -9.98 3.12
N ARG A 60 4.47 -9.35 3.42
CA ARG A 60 5.10 -8.29 2.61
C ARG A 60 5.12 -8.67 1.12
N THR A 61 4.30 -8.04 0.30
CA THR A 61 4.53 -7.99 -1.15
C THR A 61 5.79 -7.14 -1.36
N HIS A 62 6.83 -7.72 -1.96
CA HIS A 62 8.08 -7.00 -2.21
C HIS A 62 7.81 -5.84 -3.19
N ARG A 63 7.71 -4.59 -2.69
CA ARG A 63 7.61 -3.39 -3.53
C ARG A 63 8.94 -3.20 -4.26
N VAL A 64 8.88 -3.26 -5.58
CA VAL A 64 10.01 -3.02 -6.47
C VAL A 64 10.01 -1.54 -6.86
N TYR A 65 11.12 -0.86 -6.64
CA TYR A 65 11.37 0.52 -7.00
C TYR A 65 12.29 0.58 -8.21
N SER A 66 12.04 1.49 -9.15
CA SER A 66 12.98 1.76 -10.24
C SER A 66 13.97 2.84 -9.83
N CYS A 67 15.27 2.55 -9.91
CA CYS A 67 16.31 3.54 -9.63
C CYS A 67 16.41 4.54 -10.79
N PRO A 68 16.13 5.84 -10.58
CA PRO A 68 16.18 6.83 -11.67
C PRO A 68 17.59 7.06 -12.24
N THR A 69 18.64 6.61 -11.54
CA THR A 69 20.05 6.79 -11.95
C THR A 69 20.57 5.64 -12.80
N CYS A 70 20.08 4.41 -12.60
CA CYS A 70 20.63 3.22 -13.24
C CYS A 70 19.58 2.22 -13.74
N ASP A 71 18.30 2.61 -13.73
CA ASP A 71 17.14 1.84 -14.20
C ASP A 71 17.01 0.43 -13.58
N SER A 72 17.70 0.21 -12.45
CA SER A 72 17.67 -1.08 -11.75
C SER A 72 16.43 -1.20 -10.87
N SER A 73 15.89 -2.41 -10.81
CA SER A 73 14.84 -2.80 -9.88
C SER A 73 15.43 -2.98 -8.48
N LEU A 74 14.98 -2.19 -7.52
CA LEU A 74 15.42 -2.17 -6.13
C LEU A 74 14.30 -2.63 -5.20
N VAL A 75 14.64 -3.25 -4.07
CA VAL A 75 13.71 -3.57 -2.97
C VAL A 75 14.23 -3.01 -1.66
N LEU A 76 13.30 -2.61 -0.79
CA LEU A 76 13.62 -2.17 0.55
C LEU A 76 13.71 -3.39 1.50
N ARG A 77 14.93 -3.70 1.96
CA ARG A 77 15.22 -4.76 2.95
C ARG A 77 15.98 -4.15 4.12
N ASP A 78 15.48 -4.33 5.34
CA ASP A 78 16.11 -3.82 6.57
C ASP A 78 16.45 -2.32 6.55
N GLY A 79 15.67 -1.52 5.82
CA GLY A 79 15.88 -0.08 5.67
C GLY A 79 16.90 0.32 4.61
N GLU A 80 17.48 -0.63 3.89
CA GLU A 80 18.41 -0.41 2.79
C GLU A 80 17.78 -0.79 1.44
N LEU A 81 18.07 0.00 0.40
CA LEU A 81 17.69 -0.31 -0.97
C LEU A 81 18.69 -1.31 -1.55
N VAL A 82 18.24 -2.54 -1.77
CA VAL A 82 19.05 -3.61 -2.35
C VAL A 82 18.56 -3.91 -3.76
N THR A 83 19.48 -4.06 -4.71
CA THR A 83 19.14 -4.46 -6.08
C THR A 83 18.50 -5.85 -6.10
N LEU A 84 17.33 -5.98 -6.74
CA LEU A 84 16.88 -7.29 -7.20
C LEU A 84 17.86 -7.76 -8.27
N GLY A 85 18.60 -8.83 -8.00
CA GLY A 85 19.32 -9.55 -9.06
C GLY A 85 18.32 -10.10 -10.09
N ASN A 86 18.82 -10.55 -11.24
CA ASN A 86 18.01 -11.19 -12.29
C ASN A 86 17.30 -12.43 -11.74
N GLN A 87 16.09 -12.26 -11.19
CA GLN A 87 15.23 -13.33 -10.72
C GLN A 87 14.21 -13.60 -11.82
N PRO A 88 13.88 -14.87 -12.12
CA PRO A 88 13.02 -15.27 -13.24
C PRO A 88 11.54 -14.85 -13.13
N GLY A 89 11.18 -13.94 -12.21
CA GLY A 89 9.83 -13.40 -12.04
C GLY A 89 9.68 -11.91 -12.34
N VAL A 90 10.76 -11.19 -12.67
CA VAL A 90 10.67 -9.77 -13.08
C VAL A 90 10.48 -9.74 -14.59
N VAL A 91 9.23 -9.68 -15.04
CA VAL A 91 8.92 -9.35 -16.43
C VAL A 91 9.21 -7.87 -16.61
N GLY A 92 10.42 -7.55 -17.07
CA GLY A 92 10.69 -6.23 -17.62
C GLY A 92 9.66 -5.94 -18.71
N GLN A 93 9.16 -4.70 -18.79
CA GLN A 93 8.38 -4.25 -19.95
C GLN A 93 9.30 -4.09 -21.17
N GLU A 94 10.09 -5.12 -21.48
CA GLU A 94 10.74 -5.26 -22.76
C GLU A 94 9.73 -5.95 -23.68
N HIS A 95 9.25 -5.16 -24.63
CA HIS A 95 8.35 -5.50 -25.73
C HIS A 95 8.39 -7.01 -26.06
N LEU A 96 7.45 -7.78 -25.49
CA LEU A 96 7.29 -9.19 -25.83
C LEU A 96 6.87 -9.25 -27.29
N SER A 97 7.85 -9.49 -28.16
CA SER A 97 7.59 -9.80 -29.55
C SER A 97 7.03 -11.22 -29.55
N ILE A 98 5.71 -11.32 -29.48
CA ILE A 98 4.98 -12.57 -29.71
C ILE A 98 5.28 -12.94 -31.17
N ASN A 99 6.32 -13.75 -31.38
CA ASN A 99 6.45 -14.47 -32.62
C ASN A 99 5.31 -15.49 -32.63
N GLU A 100 4.35 -15.28 -33.52
CA GLU A 100 3.33 -16.27 -33.88
C GLU A 100 4.08 -17.56 -34.24
N MET A 101 4.04 -18.55 -33.35
CA MET A 101 4.54 -19.89 -33.64
C MET A 101 3.49 -20.60 -34.47
N ASP A 102 3.94 -21.05 -35.65
CA ASP A 102 3.21 -21.84 -36.63
C ASP A 102 2.40 -22.98 -36.00
N GLU A 103 1.23 -23.20 -36.57
CA GLU A 103 0.41 -24.39 -36.36
C GLU A 103 1.21 -25.64 -36.72
N ASP A 104 1.28 -26.57 -35.76
CA ASP A 104 1.05 -28.02 -35.87
C ASP A 104 2.01 -28.81 -34.96
N GLU A 105 1.56 -30.01 -34.59
CA GLU A 105 2.16 -31.04 -33.72
C GLU A 105 1.49 -31.20 -32.34
N SER A 106 0.53 -32.12 -32.40
CA SER A 106 -0.29 -32.73 -31.35
C SER A 106 0.43 -33.11 -30.05
N HIS A 107 -0.13 -32.67 -28.92
CA HIS A 107 0.05 -33.31 -27.62
C HIS A 107 -1.31 -33.63 -26.98
N PRO A 108 -1.56 -34.88 -26.54
CA PRO A 108 -2.85 -35.30 -26.03
C PRO A 108 -3.14 -34.73 -24.63
N LYS A 109 -4.36 -34.22 -24.45
CA LYS A 109 -4.94 -33.75 -23.18
C LYS A 109 -4.98 -34.90 -22.16
N GLY A 110 -4.20 -34.77 -21.08
CA GLY A 110 -4.41 -35.50 -19.84
C GLY A 110 -5.12 -34.58 -18.84
N GLU A 111 -6.27 -35.01 -18.33
CA GLU A 111 -7.15 -34.27 -17.45
C GLU A 111 -6.56 -34.16 -16.04
N GLU A 112 -6.57 -32.97 -15.45
CA GLU A 112 -6.20 -32.70 -14.06
C GLU A 112 -7.42 -32.84 -13.13
N GLU A 113 -7.26 -33.41 -11.94
CA GLU A 113 -8.11 -33.08 -10.78
C GLU A 113 -7.21 -32.64 -9.62
N LEU A 114 -7.23 -31.34 -9.32
CA LEU A 114 -6.54 -30.76 -8.18
C LEU A 114 -7.40 -30.93 -6.93
N VAL A 115 -6.94 -31.77 -6.00
CA VAL A 115 -7.56 -31.95 -4.68
C VAL A 115 -7.16 -30.79 -3.74
N PRO A 116 -8.13 -30.12 -3.08
CA PRO A 116 -7.83 -29.13 -2.04
C PRO A 116 -7.25 -29.80 -0.79
N CYS A 117 -6.26 -29.17 -0.17
CA CYS A 117 -5.72 -29.56 1.14
C CYS A 117 -6.65 -29.15 2.29
#